data_AF-A0A9E6UGS5-F1
#
_entry.id   AF-A0A9E6UGS5-F1
#
_cell.length_a   1.000
_cell.length_b   1.000
_cell.length_c   1.000
_cell.angle_alpha   90.00
_cell.angle_beta   90.00
_cell.angle_gamma   90.00
#
_symmetry.space_group_name_H-M   'P 1'
#
loop_
_entity.id
_entity.type
_entity.pdbx_description
1 polymer ?
#
loop_
_entity_poly.entity_id
_entity_poly.type
_entity_poly.pdbx_seq_one_letter_code
_entity_poly.pdbx_strand_id
1 'polypeptide(L)'
;MIQPLALGAILIAALWLGLVAVIMALSPQVAVRSLAAMGSTRAIHFGEHVPRALVGAAMILRAVESKAPLLFELGGWFLVASSIVIMVAPRQWHNHYSAWWAERIPPWVFRALALPTLLLGGGLAYLAT
;
A
#
# COMPACT_ATOMS: atom_id res chain seq x y z
N MET A 1 6.61 20.55 -13.24
CA MET A 1 6.85 19.18 -13.76
C MET A 1 6.78 18.10 -12.68
N ILE A 2 7.24 18.34 -11.45
CA ILE A 2 7.22 17.33 -10.37
C ILE A 2 5.80 16.97 -9.87
N GLN A 3 4.89 17.95 -9.85
CA GLN A 3 3.50 17.78 -9.40
C GLN A 3 2.68 16.77 -10.22
N PRO A 4 2.63 16.83 -11.57
CA PRO A 4 1.93 15.82 -12.35
C PRO A 4 2.58 14.43 -12.25
N LEU A 5 3.91 14.35 -12.06
CA LEU A 5 4.58 13.06 -11.81
C LEU A 5 4.16 12.46 -10.46
N ALA A 6 4.14 13.27 -9.41
CA ALA A 6 3.67 12.86 -8.09
C ALA A 6 2.20 12.40 -8.13
N LEU A 7 1.33 13.17 -8.80
CA LEU A 7 -0.06 12.79 -9.03
C LEU A 7 -0.16 11.44 -9.77
N GLY A 8 0.60 11.25 -10.85
CA GLY A 8 0.63 10.00 -11.61
C GLY A 8 0.99 8.80 -10.75
N ALA A 9 2.03 8.92 -9.90
CA ALA A 9 2.43 7.87 -8.96
C ALA A 9 1.31 7.53 -7.96
N ILE A 10 0.61 8.54 -7.44
CA ILE A 10 -0.51 8.35 -6.50
C ILE A 10 -1.71 7.70 -7.19
N LEU A 11 -2.02 8.08 -8.43
CA LEU A 11 -3.11 7.47 -9.21
C LEU A 11 -2.83 6.01 -9.55
N ILE A 12 -1.58 5.65 -9.87
CA ILE A 12 -1.16 4.25 -10.05
C ILE A 12 -1.36 3.47 -8.75
N ALA A 13 -0.99 4.04 -7.61
CA ALA A 13 -1.20 3.40 -6.31
C ALA A 13 -2.69 3.24 -5.97
N ALA A 14 -3.51 4.25 -6.25
CA ALA A 14 -4.96 4.19 -6.09
C ALA A 14 -5.59 3.10 -6.96
N LEU A 15 -5.17 3.00 -8.23
CA LEU A 15 -5.59 1.93 -9.13
C LEU A 15 -5.16 0.55 -8.59
N TRP A 16 -3.93 0.43 -8.11
CA TRP A 16 -3.44 -0.81 -7.48
C TRP A 16 -4.29 -1.22 -6.29
N LEU A 17 -4.67 -0.30 -5.40
CA LEU A 17 -5.60 -0.57 -4.30
C LEU A 17 -6.96 -1.05 -4.81
N GLY A 18 -7.48 -0.45 -5.88
CA GLY A 18 -8.70 -0.91 -6.54
C GLY A 18 -8.59 -2.35 -7.05
N LEU A 19 -7.48 -2.72 -7.69
CA LEU A 19 -7.23 -4.09 -8.15
C LEU A 19 -7.13 -5.07 -6.96
N VAL A 20 -6.45 -4.68 -5.88
CA VAL A 20 -6.37 -5.48 -4.66
C VAL A 20 -7.75 -5.69 -4.04
N ALA A 21 -8.61 -4.66 -4.00
CA ALA A 21 -9.99 -4.79 -3.56
C ALA A 21 -10.79 -5.79 -4.40
N VAL A 22 -10.64 -5.77 -5.72
CA VAL A 22 -11.26 -6.75 -6.62
C VAL A 22 -10.77 -8.17 -6.32
N ILE A 23 -9.46 -8.37 -6.15
CA ILE A 23 -8.89 -9.68 -5.78
C ILE A 23 -9.45 -10.16 -4.44
N MET A 24 -9.54 -9.28 -3.45
CA MET A 24 -10.08 -9.62 -2.14
C MET A 24 -11.56 -10.02 -2.19
N ALA A 25 -12.38 -9.35 -3.01
CA ALA A 25 -13.79 -9.67 -3.16
C ALA A 25 -14.01 -11.02 -3.88
N LEU A 26 -13.34 -11.21 -5.01
CA LEU A 26 -13.57 -12.34 -5.91
C LEU A 26 -12.78 -13.60 -5.50
N SER A 27 -11.53 -13.42 -5.08
CA SER A 27 -10.54 -14.49 -4.88
C SER A 27 -9.75 -14.32 -3.58
N PRO A 28 -10.39 -14.33 -2.39
CA PRO A 28 -9.71 -14.04 -1.13
C PRO A 28 -8.59 -15.02 -0.78
N GLN A 29 -8.61 -16.26 -1.29
CA GLN A 29 -7.49 -17.20 -1.11
C GLN A 29 -6.21 -16.73 -1.81
N VAL A 30 -6.34 -15.99 -2.92
CA VAL A 30 -5.20 -15.34 -3.57
C VAL A 30 -4.65 -14.25 -2.64
N ALA A 31 -5.52 -13.41 -2.07
CA ALA A 31 -5.10 -12.36 -1.14
C ALA A 31 -4.37 -12.93 0.10
N VAL A 32 -4.86 -14.03 0.69
CA VAL A 32 -4.21 -14.73 1.80
C VAL A 32 -2.81 -15.22 1.40
N ARG A 33 -2.69 -15.88 0.24
CA ARG A 33 -1.39 -16.38 -0.26
C ARG A 33 -0.42 -15.24 -0.58
N SER A 34 -0.91 -14.14 -1.14
CA SER A 34 -0.12 -12.94 -1.39
C SER A 34 0.40 -12.34 -0.09
N LEU A 35 -0.44 -12.23 0.95
CA LEU A 35 -0.03 -11.78 2.27
C LEU A 35 1.06 -12.69 2.86
N ALA A 36 0.87 -14.00 2.82
CA ALA A 36 1.86 -14.96 3.32
C ALA A 36 3.22 -14.89 2.58
N ALA A 37 3.22 -14.47 1.32
CA ALA A 37 4.42 -14.34 0.50
C ALA A 37 5.19 -13.03 0.72
N MET A 38 4.64 -12.04 1.43
CA MET A 38 5.32 -10.76 1.70
C MET A 38 6.65 -10.99 2.41
N GLY A 39 7.69 -10.28 1.99
CA GLY A 39 9.07 -10.50 2.47
C GLY A 39 9.68 -11.88 2.20
N SER A 40 9.07 -12.81 1.47
CA SER A 40 9.58 -14.20 1.28
C SER A 40 10.84 -14.30 0.42
N THR A 41 11.08 -13.33 -0.45
CA THR A 41 12.30 -13.17 -1.25
C THR A 41 12.77 -11.72 -1.21
N ARG A 42 14.04 -11.46 -1.57
CA ARG A 42 14.54 -10.08 -1.69
C ARG A 42 13.76 -9.28 -2.73
N ALA A 43 13.40 -9.91 -3.85
CA ALA A 43 12.64 -9.27 -4.91
C ALA A 43 11.24 -8.84 -4.43
N ILE A 44 10.55 -9.69 -3.66
CA ILE A 44 9.24 -9.33 -3.08
C ILE A 44 9.41 -8.24 -2.00
N HIS A 45 10.41 -8.35 -1.13
CA HIS A 45 10.67 -7.36 -0.08
C HIS A 45 10.94 -5.97 -0.64
N PHE A 46 11.85 -5.84 -1.59
CA PHE A 46 12.12 -4.53 -2.18
C PHE A 46 11.00 -4.12 -3.14
N GLY A 47 10.36 -5.07 -3.83
CA GLY A 47 9.26 -4.83 -4.75
C GLY A 47 7.98 -4.31 -4.08
N GLU A 48 7.75 -4.59 -2.80
CA GLU A 48 6.62 -4.01 -2.04
C GLU A 48 7.00 -2.66 -1.42
N HIS A 49 8.19 -2.54 -0.82
CA HIS A 49 8.54 -1.36 -0.02
C HIS A 49 9.05 -0.19 -0.85
N VAL A 50 9.75 -0.42 -1.97
CA VAL A 50 10.23 0.65 -2.84
C VAL A 50 9.05 1.40 -3.48
N PRO A 51 8.07 0.75 -4.14
CA PRO A 51 6.90 1.45 -4.66
C PRO A 51 6.11 2.16 -3.56
N ARG A 52 5.96 1.53 -2.38
CA ARG A 52 5.30 2.16 -1.22
C ARG A 52 6.02 3.43 -0.77
N ALA A 53 7.35 3.43 -0.70
CA ALA A 53 8.13 4.60 -0.34
C ALA A 53 8.03 5.70 -1.40
N LEU A 54 8.04 5.34 -2.69
CA LEU A 54 7.87 6.28 -3.80
C LEU A 54 6.49 6.95 -3.76
N VAL A 55 5.43 6.20 -3.46
CA VAL A 55 4.08 6.76 -3.28
C VAL A 55 4.05 7.68 -2.06
N GLY A 56 4.71 7.33 -0.96
CA GLY A 56 4.83 8.21 0.21
C GLY A 56 5.54 9.53 -0.13
N ALA A 57 6.65 9.47 -0.85
CA ALA A 57 7.35 10.67 -1.32
C ALA A 57 6.48 11.50 -2.28
N ALA A 58 5.75 10.85 -3.18
CA ALA A 58 4.79 11.51 -4.06
C ALA A 58 3.67 12.21 -3.27
N MET A 59 3.16 11.60 -2.20
CA MET A 59 2.17 12.23 -1.32
C MET A 59 2.72 13.50 -0.65
N ILE A 60 3.94 13.46 -0.12
CA ILE A 60 4.60 14.64 0.48
C ILE A 60 4.73 15.76 -0.57
N LEU A 61 5.21 15.44 -1.77
CA LEU A 61 5.37 16.42 -2.85
C LEU A 61 4.04 16.98 -3.33
N ARG A 62 3.00 16.14 -3.41
CA ARG A 62 1.65 16.52 -3.86
C ARG A 62 0.86 17.26 -2.79
N ALA A 63 1.27 17.24 -1.52
CA ALA A 63 0.52 17.79 -0.40
C ALA A 63 0.04 19.23 -0.66
N VAL A 64 0.90 20.10 -1.21
CA VAL A 64 0.61 21.52 -1.49
C VAL A 64 -0.56 21.72 -2.47
N GLU A 65 -0.74 20.80 -3.42
CA GLU A 65 -1.82 20.88 -4.44
C GLU A 65 -2.96 19.89 -4.15
N SER A 66 -2.88 19.13 -3.06
CA SER A 66 -3.92 18.17 -2.67
C SER A 66 -5.08 18.85 -1.96
N LYS A 67 -6.26 18.21 -1.97
CA LYS A 67 -7.43 18.66 -1.20
C LYS A 67 -7.27 18.51 0.31
N ALA A 68 -6.27 17.75 0.76
CA ALA A 68 -6.01 17.49 2.17
C ALA A 68 -4.49 17.51 2.47
N PRO A 69 -3.84 18.70 2.46
CA PRO A 69 -2.39 18.83 2.55
C PRO A 69 -1.78 18.12 3.77
N LEU A 70 -2.36 18.32 4.97
CA LEU A 70 -1.86 17.72 6.20
C LEU A 70 -1.94 16.18 6.16
N LEU A 71 -3.01 15.62 5.60
CA LEU A 71 -3.17 14.17 5.47
C LEU A 71 -2.12 13.58 4.52
N PHE A 72 -1.85 14.28 3.42
CA PHE A 72 -0.84 13.87 2.44
C PHE A 72 0.57 13.94 2.99
N GLU A 73 0.89 14.99 3.75
CA GLU A 73 2.19 15.14 4.40
C GLU A 73 2.42 14.07 5.47
N LEU A 74 1.49 13.94 6.43
CA LEU A 74 1.61 12.95 7.51
C LEU A 74 1.58 11.52 6.97
N GLY A 75 0.64 11.21 6.07
CA GLY A 75 0.53 9.90 5.44
C GLY A 75 1.75 9.56 4.61
N GLY A 76 2.27 10.52 3.85
CA GLY A 76 3.47 10.34 3.03
C GLY A 76 4.71 10.07 3.86
N TRP A 77 4.94 10.86 4.93
CA TRP A 77 6.05 10.62 5.85
C TRP A 77 5.93 9.28 6.57
N PHE A 78 4.73 8.89 6.99
CA PHE A 78 4.49 7.58 7.58
C PHE A 78 4.87 6.45 6.62
N LEU A 79 4.47 6.54 5.34
CA LEU A 79 4.80 5.52 4.34
C LEU A 79 6.31 5.44 4.08
N VAL A 80 6.99 6.58 3.92
CA VAL A 80 8.45 6.63 3.69
C VAL A 80 9.19 6.05 4.89
N ALA A 81 8.93 6.56 6.10
CA ALA A 81 9.62 6.14 7.31
C ALA A 81 9.40 4.65 7.60
N SER A 82 8.14 4.17 7.54
CA SER A 82 7.83 2.75 7.77
C SER A 82 8.47 1.85 6.71
N SER A 83 8.49 2.24 5.43
CA SER A 83 9.17 1.45 4.39
C SER A 83 10.68 1.36 4.63
N ILE A 84 11.34 2.45 5.01
CA ILE A 84 12.78 2.43 5.33
C ILE A 84 13.05 1.50 6.51
N VAL A 85 12.28 1.64 7.60
CA VAL A 85 12.42 0.79 8.78
C VAL A 85 12.27 -0.69 8.41
N ILE A 86 11.25 -1.06 7.64
CA ILE A 86 11.00 -2.45 7.26
C ILE A 86 12.03 -2.97 6.25
N MET A 87 12.56 -2.12 5.37
CA MET A 87 13.64 -2.48 4.44
C MET A 87 14.97 -2.74 5.16
N VAL A 88 15.25 -2.01 6.25
CA VAL A 88 16.46 -2.19 7.06
C VAL A 88 16.33 -3.33 8.06
N ALA A 89 15.12 -3.57 8.57
CA ALA A 89 14.84 -4.67 9.48
C ALA A 89 15.15 -6.03 8.84
N PRO A 90 15.51 -7.05 9.63
CA PRO A 90 15.71 -8.39 9.11
C PRO A 90 14.48 -8.89 8.35
N ARG A 91 14.64 -9.16 7.05
CA ARG A 91 13.56 -9.64 6.16
C ARG A 91 12.74 -10.79 6.75
N GLN A 92 13.39 -11.71 7.44
CA GLN A 92 12.75 -12.84 8.09
C GLN A 92 11.70 -12.42 9.12
N TRP A 93 11.86 -11.27 9.77
CA TRP A 93 10.85 -10.71 10.68
C TRP A 93 9.61 -10.26 9.91
N HIS A 94 9.80 -9.55 8.80
CA HIS A 94 8.68 -9.14 7.96
C HIS A 94 7.93 -10.35 7.40
N ASN A 95 8.66 -11.33 6.87
CA ASN A 95 8.03 -12.53 6.33
C ASN A 95 7.29 -13.35 7.39
N HIS A 96 7.90 -13.55 8.56
CA HIS A 96 7.26 -14.31 9.65
C HIS A 96 6.01 -13.58 10.17
N TYR A 97 6.06 -12.26 10.32
CA TYR A 97 4.90 -11.46 10.70
C TYR A 97 3.76 -11.59 9.70
N SER A 98 4.06 -11.48 8.40
CA SER A 98 3.06 -11.60 7.34
C SER A 98 2.45 -13.01 7.25
N ALA A 99 3.27 -14.06 7.39
CA ALA A 99 2.79 -15.44 7.46
C ALA A 99 1.91 -15.68 8.70
N TRP A 100 2.32 -15.17 9.87
CA TRP A 100 1.59 -15.30 11.14
C TRP A 100 0.16 -14.72 11.05
N TRP A 101 0.00 -13.58 10.37
CA TRP A 101 -1.31 -12.97 10.12
C TRP A 101 -2.11 -13.73 9.06
N ALA A 102 -1.47 -14.18 7.99
CA ALA A 102 -2.15 -14.94 6.92
C ALA A 102 -2.79 -16.23 7.44
N GLU A 103 -2.19 -16.88 8.44
CA GLU A 103 -2.75 -18.07 9.10
C GLU A 103 -3.95 -17.76 10.01
N ARG A 104 -4.05 -16.54 10.54
CA ARG A 104 -5.07 -16.14 11.54
C ARG A 104 -6.28 -15.44 10.93
N ILE A 105 -6.09 -14.76 9.81
CA ILE A 105 -7.15 -13.99 9.17
C ILE A 105 -7.94 -14.91 8.23
N PRO A 106 -9.22 -15.22 8.54
CA PRO A 106 -10.01 -16.08 7.68
C PRO A 106 -10.33 -15.38 6.34
N PRO A 107 -10.47 -16.13 5.22
CA PRO A 107 -10.67 -15.54 3.89
C PRO A 107 -11.87 -14.58 3.76
N TRP A 108 -12.92 -14.78 4.56
CA TRP A 108 -14.09 -13.88 4.52
C TRP A 108 -13.76 -12.46 5.02
N VAL A 109 -12.77 -12.29 5.90
CA VAL A 109 -12.32 -10.97 6.38
C VAL A 109 -11.71 -10.19 5.22
N PHE A 110 -10.94 -10.83 4.33
CA PHE A 110 -10.43 -10.18 3.13
C PHE A 110 -11.57 -9.66 2.25
N ARG A 111 -12.65 -10.44 2.06
CA ARG A 111 -13.84 -9.96 1.34
C ARG A 111 -14.47 -8.75 2.01
N ALA A 112 -14.56 -8.73 3.34
CA ALA A 112 -15.08 -7.58 4.07
C ALA A 112 -14.18 -6.34 3.91
N LEU A 113 -12.85 -6.53 3.86
CA LEU A 113 -11.86 -5.48 3.65
C LEU A 113 -11.79 -4.96 2.19
N ALA A 114 -12.42 -5.65 1.24
CA ALA A 114 -12.48 -5.21 -0.16
C ALA A 114 -13.10 -3.82 -0.29
N LEU A 115 -14.25 -3.58 0.33
CA LEU A 115 -14.95 -2.30 0.24
C LEU A 115 -14.14 -1.15 0.87
N PRO A 116 -13.66 -1.24 2.13
CA PRO A 116 -12.77 -0.23 2.69
C PRO A 116 -11.53 0.04 1.82
N THR A 117 -10.92 -1.00 1.25
CA THR A 117 -9.74 -0.85 0.39
C THR A 117 -10.07 -0.10 -0.91
N LEU A 118 -11.22 -0.39 -1.52
CA LEU A 118 -11.70 0.31 -2.69
C LEU A 118 -11.97 1.79 -2.38
N LEU A 119 -12.63 2.07 -1.25
CA LEU A 119 -12.89 3.43 -0.79
C LEU A 119 -11.60 4.19 -0.50
N LEU A 120 -10.60 3.54 0.09
CA LEU A 120 -9.28 4.15 0.29
C LEU A 120 -8.59 4.47 -1.05
N GLY A 121 -8.64 3.57 -2.03
CA GLY A 121 -8.11 3.84 -3.38
C GLY A 121 -8.81 5.02 -4.05
N GLY A 122 -10.15 5.02 -4.08
CA GLY A 122 -10.93 6.11 -4.67
C GLY A 122 -10.75 7.43 -3.92
N GLY A 123 -10.73 7.40 -2.59
CA GLY A 123 -10.48 8.56 -1.74
C GLY A 123 -9.09 9.15 -1.94
N LEU A 124 -8.06 8.30 -2.04
CA LEU A 124 -6.69 8.73 -2.33
C LEU A 124 -6.60 9.45 -3.68
N ALA A 125 -7.22 8.90 -4.73
CA ALA A 125 -7.26 9.54 -6.05
C ALA A 125 -8.03 10.87 -6.03
N TYR A 126 -9.19 10.90 -5.37
CA TYR A 126 -9.98 12.11 -5.26
C TYR A 126 -9.26 13.22 -4.49
N LEU A 127 -8.59 12.90 -3.38
CA LEU A 127 -7.89 13.89 -2.57
C LEU A 127 -6.59 14.37 -3.22
N ALA A 128 -5.99 13.57 -4.10
CA ALA A 128 -4.76 13.93 -4.81
C ALA A 128 -4.98 14.92 -5.95
N THR A 129 -6.19 14.95 -6.52
CA THR A 129 -6.57 15.84 -7.63
C THR A 129 -7.01 17.20 -7.14
#